data_AF-A0A2T0UWB8-F1
#
_entry.id   AF-A0A2T0UWB8-F1
#
_cell.length_a   1.000
_cell.length_b   1.000
_cell.length_c   1.000
_cell.angle_alpha   90.00
_cell.angle_beta   90.00
_cell.angle_gamma   90.00
#
_symmetry.space_group_name_H-M   'P 1'
#
loop_
_entity.id
_entity.type
_entity.pdbx_description
1 polymer ?
#
loop_
_entity_poly.entity_id
_entity_poly.type
_entity_poly.pdbx_seq_one_letter_code
_entity_poly.pdbx_strand_id
1 'polypeptide(L)'
;MSYQSTPEVQEMKERVCALHAELLRWGLVTWTSGNVSGRVPGTDVIVIKPSGVSYDDLTPDLMVVTDLDGKILEGDLSPSSDAESHNEVYRRMPETGGVVHTHSPYATAWAARAEPIPCVLTAMADEFGGEIPLGPFALIGSDAIGKGIVETLRGHRSPAVIMQNHGVFTIGKDPKSAVKAAVMTEDVARTVHISRQLGEPVPIPQADVDSLYDRYQNVYGQAPKEQ
;
A
#
# COMPACT_ATOMS: atom_id res chain seq x y z
N MET A 1 11.69 20.30 23.20
CA MET A 1 10.25 20.65 23.15
C MET A 1 9.48 19.35 23.09
N SER A 2 8.50 19.15 23.97
CA SER A 2 7.55 18.04 23.87
C SER A 2 6.69 18.26 22.63
N TYR A 3 6.56 17.23 21.79
CA TYR A 3 5.62 17.25 20.68
C TYR A 3 4.20 17.49 21.23
N GLN A 4 3.42 18.38 20.60
CA GLN A 4 2.02 18.60 20.94
C GLN A 4 1.16 18.03 19.82
N SER A 5 0.32 17.04 20.15
CA SER A 5 -0.60 16.42 19.20
C SER A 5 -1.60 17.46 18.68
N THR A 6 -1.86 17.44 17.37
CA THR A 6 -2.81 18.34 16.72
C THR A 6 -4.10 17.58 16.38
N PRO A 7 -5.22 18.29 16.13
CA PRO A 7 -6.46 17.65 15.67
C PRO A 7 -6.27 16.79 14.41
N GLU A 8 -5.42 17.22 13.48
CA GLU A 8 -5.13 16.51 12.23
C GLU A 8 -4.38 15.19 12.47
N VAL A 9 -3.51 15.14 13.49
CA VAL A 9 -2.83 13.92 13.92
C VAL A 9 -3.84 12.94 14.50
N GLN A 10 -4.76 13.43 15.33
CA GLN A 10 -5.81 12.60 15.91
C GLN A 10 -6.76 12.03 14.83
N GLU A 11 -7.19 12.84 13.87
CA GLU A 11 -7.98 12.38 12.73
C GLU A 11 -7.23 11.31 11.92
N MET A 12 -5.91 11.48 11.73
CA MET A 12 -5.10 10.48 11.07
C MET A 12 -4.99 9.17 11.86
N LYS A 13 -4.84 9.23 13.20
CA LYS A 13 -4.86 8.04 14.07
C LYS A 13 -6.16 7.27 13.92
N GLU A 14 -7.30 7.96 13.96
CA GLU A 14 -8.62 7.36 13.78
C GLU A 14 -8.76 6.72 12.39
N ARG A 15 -8.38 7.46 11.34
CA ARG A 15 -8.45 6.99 9.96
C ARG A 15 -7.58 5.77 9.71
N VAL A 16 -6.30 5.82 10.09
CA VAL A 16 -5.37 4.70 9.92
C VAL A 16 -5.85 3.50 10.74
N CYS A 17 -6.40 3.71 11.93
CA CYS A 17 -6.95 2.63 12.76
C CYS A 17 -8.12 1.94 12.10
N ALA A 18 -9.12 2.71 11.63
CA ALA A 18 -10.27 2.16 10.94
C ALA A 18 -9.88 1.38 9.67
N LEU A 19 -8.89 1.87 8.92
CA LEU A 19 -8.42 1.23 7.69
C LEU A 19 -7.72 -0.12 7.91
N HIS A 20 -7.22 -0.42 9.10
CA HIS A 20 -6.66 -1.74 9.38
C HIS A 20 -7.74 -2.84 9.36
N ALA A 21 -8.98 -2.52 9.72
CA ALA A 21 -10.10 -3.46 9.62
C ALA A 21 -10.41 -3.85 8.16
N GLU A 22 -10.08 -3.00 7.19
CA GLU A 22 -10.22 -3.32 5.77
C GLU A 22 -9.28 -4.43 5.33
N LEU A 23 -8.05 -4.47 5.88
CA LEU A 23 -7.11 -5.54 5.56
C LEU A 23 -7.65 -6.92 5.98
N LEU A 24 -8.33 -7.00 7.12
CA LEU A 24 -9.02 -8.20 7.57
C LEU A 24 -10.25 -8.51 6.72
N ARG A 25 -11.11 -7.51 6.48
CA ARG A 25 -12.34 -7.65 5.71
C ARG A 25 -12.12 -8.26 4.33
N TRP A 26 -11.02 -7.87 3.69
CA TRP A 26 -10.64 -8.34 2.36
C TRP A 26 -9.65 -9.53 2.36
N GLY A 27 -9.35 -10.10 3.53
CA GLY A 27 -8.49 -11.29 3.65
C GLY A 27 -7.04 -11.05 3.21
N LEU A 28 -6.53 -9.83 3.37
CA LEU A 28 -5.18 -9.45 2.92
C LEU A 28 -4.08 -9.81 3.92
N VAL A 29 -4.45 -10.05 5.18
CA VAL A 29 -3.52 -10.28 6.30
C VAL A 29 -3.98 -11.46 7.15
N THR A 30 -3.02 -12.08 7.84
CA THR A 30 -3.28 -13.15 8.83
C THR A 30 -2.62 -12.77 10.15
N TRP A 31 -3.28 -13.04 11.28
CA TRP A 31 -2.80 -12.67 12.63
C TRP A 31 -2.45 -11.17 12.70
N THR A 32 -1.28 -10.80 13.21
CA THR A 32 -0.84 -9.41 13.40
C THR A 32 -0.11 -8.83 12.18
N SER A 33 0.06 -9.61 11.10
CA SER A 33 0.79 -9.21 9.90
C SER A 33 0.13 -8.03 9.17
N GLY A 34 0.91 -7.37 8.32
CA GLY A 34 0.48 -6.22 7.54
C GLY A 34 0.27 -4.97 8.37
N ASN A 35 0.31 -3.83 7.68
CA ASN A 35 0.24 -2.53 8.31
C ASN A 35 -0.20 -1.48 7.29
N VAL A 36 -0.85 -0.44 7.82
CA VAL A 36 -1.19 0.79 7.12
C VAL A 36 -0.48 1.93 7.84
N SER A 37 0.11 2.84 7.09
CA SER A 37 0.54 4.14 7.62
C SER A 37 -0.03 5.29 6.81
N GLY A 38 -0.07 6.47 7.42
CA GLY A 38 -0.49 7.70 6.77
C GLY A 38 0.34 8.90 7.17
N ARG A 39 0.65 9.76 6.18
CA ARG A 39 1.30 11.05 6.40
C ARG A 39 0.26 12.13 6.63
N VAL A 40 0.38 12.86 7.74
CA VAL A 40 -0.50 14.00 8.03
C VAL A 40 -0.29 15.07 6.94
N PRO A 41 -1.35 15.48 6.21
CA PRO A 41 -1.21 16.37 5.06
C PRO A 41 -0.43 17.65 5.36
N GLY A 42 0.54 17.97 4.50
CA GLY A 42 1.36 19.19 4.64
C GLY A 42 2.43 19.15 5.74
N THR A 43 2.67 18.00 6.37
CA THR A 43 3.66 17.85 7.45
C THR A 43 4.56 16.63 7.22
N ASP A 44 5.60 16.49 8.04
CA ASP A 44 6.51 15.33 8.07
C ASP A 44 6.12 14.32 9.17
N VAL A 45 4.87 14.36 9.61
CA VAL A 45 4.33 13.49 10.66
C VAL A 45 3.67 12.25 10.04
N ILE A 46 4.10 11.08 10.47
CA ILE A 46 3.59 9.78 10.05
C ILE A 46 2.85 9.12 11.20
N VAL A 47 1.70 8.50 10.91
CA VAL A 47 0.94 7.66 11.84
C VAL A 47 0.96 6.22 11.34
N ILE A 48 1.32 5.27 12.20
CA ILE A 48 1.45 3.85 11.86
C ILE A 48 0.99 2.96 13.02
N LYS A 49 0.53 1.75 12.68
CA LYS A 49 0.18 0.71 13.66
C LYS A 49 1.39 0.32 14.53
N PRO A 50 1.20 0.06 15.84
CA PRO A 50 2.22 -0.50 16.70
C PRO A 50 2.56 -1.95 16.34
N SER A 51 3.78 -2.38 16.64
CA SER A 51 4.20 -3.77 16.45
C SER A 51 3.46 -4.72 17.40
N GLY A 52 3.08 -5.90 16.89
CA GLY A 52 2.57 -7.01 17.72
C GLY A 52 1.17 -6.86 18.31
N VAL A 53 0.48 -5.74 18.09
CA VAL A 53 -0.90 -5.55 18.57
C VAL A 53 -1.89 -6.26 17.64
N SER A 54 -2.82 -7.02 18.24
CA SER A 54 -3.89 -7.69 17.52
C SER A 54 -4.80 -6.66 16.83
N TYR A 55 -5.50 -7.07 15.78
CA TYR A 55 -6.45 -6.17 15.12
C TYR A 55 -7.69 -5.91 15.98
N ASP A 56 -8.08 -6.85 16.85
CA ASP A 56 -9.22 -6.73 17.74
C ASP A 56 -8.96 -5.72 18.89
N ASP A 57 -7.70 -5.60 19.31
CA ASP A 57 -7.27 -4.68 20.36
C ASP A 57 -6.81 -3.32 19.82
N LEU A 58 -6.74 -3.16 18.49
CA LEU A 58 -6.22 -1.94 17.89
C LEU A 58 -7.21 -0.78 18.07
N THR A 59 -6.77 0.27 18.75
CA THR A 59 -7.52 1.51 18.93
C THR A 59 -6.72 2.71 18.42
N PRO A 60 -7.39 3.85 18.12
CA PRO A 60 -6.68 5.07 17.71
C PRO A 60 -5.61 5.50 18.72
N ASP A 61 -5.86 5.35 20.01
CA ASP A 61 -4.92 5.74 21.08
C ASP A 61 -3.63 4.91 21.10
N LEU A 62 -3.67 3.69 20.55
CA LEU A 62 -2.50 2.81 20.45
C LEU A 62 -1.64 3.09 19.22
N MET A 63 -2.08 3.98 18.33
CA MET A 63 -1.29 4.37 17.16
C MET A 63 0.00 5.08 17.54
N VAL A 64 1.06 4.78 16.79
CA VAL A 64 2.38 5.40 16.97
C VAL A 64 2.53 6.53 15.97
N VAL A 65 2.97 7.68 16.46
CA VAL A 65 3.25 8.87 15.64
C VAL A 65 4.76 9.05 15.56
N THR A 66 5.29 9.16 14.35
CA THR A 66 6.73 9.37 14.11
C THR A 66 6.96 10.55 13.19
N ASP A 67 8.19 11.05 13.13
CA ASP A 67 8.67 11.84 11.99
C ASP A 67 9.14 10.92 10.83
N LEU A 68 9.64 11.53 9.75
CA LEU A 68 10.19 10.83 8.57
C LEU A 68 11.48 10.04 8.86
N ASP A 69 12.17 10.33 9.97
CA ASP A 69 13.36 9.61 10.40
C ASP A 69 13.01 8.46 11.36
N GLY A 70 11.71 8.21 11.59
CA GLY A 70 11.21 7.15 12.46
C GLY A 70 11.33 7.46 13.95
N LYS A 71 11.66 8.69 14.32
CA LYS A 71 11.68 9.10 15.73
C LYS A 71 10.24 9.21 16.23
N ILE A 72 9.97 8.55 17.34
CA ILE A 72 8.66 8.61 18.00
C ILE A 72 8.41 10.03 18.51
N LEU A 73 7.30 10.62 18.07
CA LEU A 73 6.78 11.90 18.50
C LEU A 73 5.68 11.73 19.56
N GLU A 74 4.85 10.69 19.42
CA GLU A 74 3.75 10.34 20.32
C GLU A 74 3.51 8.82 20.30
N GLY A 75 3.16 8.24 21.47
CA GLY A 75 2.87 6.82 21.67
C GLY A 75 3.92 6.11 22.52
N ASP A 76 3.48 5.11 23.30
CA ASP A 76 4.33 4.35 24.22
C ASP A 76 4.78 2.99 23.66
N LEU A 77 4.24 2.60 22.49
CA LEU A 77 4.53 1.34 21.82
C LEU A 77 5.59 1.51 20.74
N SER A 78 6.26 0.42 20.41
CA SER A 78 7.15 0.38 19.25
C SER A 78 6.34 0.42 17.95
N PRO A 79 6.74 1.20 16.94
CA PRO A 79 6.10 1.17 15.63
C PRO A 79 6.27 -0.21 14.97
N SER A 80 5.47 -0.47 13.93
CA SER A 80 5.61 -1.68 13.11
C SER A 80 7.05 -1.93 12.66
N SER A 81 7.44 -3.20 12.52
CA SER A 81 8.76 -3.60 11.99
C SER A 81 9.03 -3.10 10.57
N ASP A 82 7.98 -2.79 9.80
CA ASP A 82 8.09 -2.27 8.43
C ASP A 82 8.10 -0.74 8.36
N ALA A 83 8.09 -0.05 9.52
CA ALA A 83 8.02 1.41 9.56
C ALA A 83 9.15 2.07 8.75
N GLU A 84 10.37 1.52 8.78
CA GLU A 84 11.49 2.08 8.01
C GLU A 84 11.26 1.99 6.50
N SER A 85 10.65 0.92 6.01
CA SER A 85 10.28 0.79 4.60
C SER A 85 9.26 1.87 4.20
N HIS A 86 8.29 2.16 5.07
CA HIS A 86 7.30 3.21 4.83
C HIS A 86 7.95 4.61 4.86
N ASN A 87 8.84 4.86 5.82
CA ASN A 87 9.58 6.11 5.93
C ASN A 87 10.46 6.38 4.70
N GLU A 88 11.16 5.37 4.19
CA GLU A 88 11.96 5.49 2.96
C GLU A 88 11.08 5.86 1.75
N VAL A 89 9.87 5.29 1.64
CA VAL A 89 8.90 5.67 0.61
C VAL A 89 8.48 7.13 0.79
N TYR A 90 8.05 7.56 1.98
CA TYR A 90 7.65 8.96 2.21
C TYR A 90 8.78 9.95 1.93
N ARG A 91 10.02 9.63 2.31
CA ARG A 91 11.20 10.49 2.08
C ARG A 91 11.54 10.64 0.60
N ARG A 92 11.34 9.58 -0.20
CA ARG A 92 11.76 9.56 -1.63
C ARG A 92 10.63 9.76 -2.64
N MET A 93 9.38 9.70 -2.20
CA MET A 93 8.17 9.89 -2.99
C MET A 93 7.23 10.84 -2.21
N PRO A 94 7.55 12.14 -2.15
CA PRO A 94 6.87 13.11 -1.27
C PRO A 94 5.38 13.29 -1.58
N GLU A 95 4.92 12.89 -2.75
CA GLU A 95 3.51 12.82 -3.16
C GLU A 95 2.70 11.71 -2.44
N THR A 96 3.38 10.78 -1.78
CA THR A 96 2.75 9.66 -1.06
C THR A 96 2.19 10.14 0.27
N GLY A 97 0.89 9.92 0.46
CA GLY A 97 0.17 10.20 1.71
C GLY A 97 -0.24 8.95 2.49
N GLY A 98 -0.11 7.76 1.90
CA GLY A 98 -0.38 6.49 2.56
C GLY A 98 0.43 5.34 1.97
N VAL A 99 0.81 4.40 2.83
CA VAL A 99 1.53 3.18 2.45
C VAL A 99 0.90 1.98 3.16
N VAL A 100 0.75 0.87 2.45
CA VAL A 100 0.20 -0.39 2.98
C VAL A 100 1.14 -1.54 2.66
N HIS A 101 1.34 -2.42 3.62
CA HIS A 101 2.03 -3.70 3.45
C HIS A 101 1.09 -4.86 3.78
N THR A 102 1.05 -5.88 2.92
CA THR A 102 0.27 -7.11 3.13
C THR A 102 1.01 -8.34 2.64
N HIS A 103 0.67 -9.51 3.19
CA HIS A 103 1.10 -10.82 2.69
C HIS A 103 -0.12 -11.55 2.10
N SER A 104 -0.82 -10.89 1.17
CA SER A 104 -2.07 -11.41 0.62
C SER A 104 -1.81 -12.65 -0.25
N PRO A 105 -2.63 -13.72 -0.18
CA PRO A 105 -2.22 -15.04 -0.65
C PRO A 105 -1.87 -15.12 -2.14
N TYR A 106 -2.70 -14.58 -3.02
CA TYR A 106 -2.48 -14.72 -4.45
C TYR A 106 -1.35 -13.81 -4.91
N ALA A 107 -1.33 -12.54 -4.51
CA ALA A 107 -0.25 -11.63 -4.89
C ALA A 107 1.12 -12.10 -4.37
N THR A 108 1.17 -12.64 -3.16
CA THR A 108 2.40 -13.22 -2.59
C THR A 108 2.82 -14.49 -3.34
N ALA A 109 1.89 -15.28 -3.88
CA ALA A 109 2.25 -16.42 -4.74
C ALA A 109 3.00 -15.96 -6.01
N TRP A 110 2.60 -14.84 -6.62
CA TRP A 110 3.34 -14.24 -7.74
C TRP A 110 4.70 -13.69 -7.32
N ALA A 111 4.77 -13.05 -6.15
CA ALA A 111 6.03 -12.61 -5.56
C ALA A 111 7.01 -13.76 -5.34
N ALA A 112 6.52 -14.93 -4.91
CA ALA A 112 7.32 -16.13 -4.72
C ALA A 112 7.79 -16.77 -6.04
N ARG A 113 7.08 -16.52 -7.15
CA ARG A 113 7.49 -16.92 -8.50
C ARG A 113 8.54 -15.99 -9.11
N ALA A 114 8.78 -14.83 -8.50
CA ALA A 114 9.59 -13.77 -9.08
C ALA A 114 9.10 -13.36 -10.48
N GLU A 115 7.78 -13.18 -10.62
CA GLU A 115 7.13 -12.72 -11.85
C GLU A 115 6.23 -11.51 -11.56
N PRO A 116 6.21 -10.47 -12.43
CA PRO A 116 5.20 -9.42 -12.36
C PRO A 116 3.81 -9.99 -12.65
N ILE A 117 2.75 -9.32 -12.20
CA ILE A 117 1.37 -9.71 -12.51
C ILE A 117 0.95 -9.01 -13.81
N PRO A 118 0.73 -9.73 -14.92
CA PRO A 118 0.51 -9.12 -16.24
C PRO A 118 -0.86 -8.45 -16.34
N CYS A 119 -0.93 -7.32 -17.02
CA CYS A 119 -2.19 -6.60 -17.26
C CYS A 119 -3.06 -7.27 -18.32
N VAL A 120 -4.02 -8.08 -17.87
CA VAL A 120 -4.88 -8.90 -18.73
C VAL A 120 -6.37 -8.57 -18.56
N LEU A 121 -6.71 -7.62 -17.69
CA LEU A 121 -8.09 -7.19 -17.39
C LEU A 121 -8.19 -5.67 -17.40
N THR A 122 -9.34 -5.14 -17.81
CA THR A 122 -9.59 -3.69 -17.86
C THR A 122 -9.51 -3.03 -16.50
N ALA A 123 -9.93 -3.73 -15.43
CA ALA A 123 -9.78 -3.24 -14.05
C ALA A 123 -8.32 -3.06 -13.62
N MET A 124 -7.40 -3.88 -14.19
CA MET A 124 -5.97 -3.71 -13.96
C MET A 124 -5.44 -2.48 -14.70
N ALA A 125 -5.86 -2.29 -15.94
CA ALA A 125 -5.48 -1.13 -16.73
C ALA A 125 -5.98 0.18 -16.09
N ASP A 126 -7.23 0.19 -15.59
CA ASP A 126 -7.82 1.33 -14.88
C ASP A 126 -7.00 1.72 -13.63
N GLU A 127 -6.66 0.76 -12.75
CA GLU A 127 -6.01 1.04 -11.45
C GLU A 127 -4.49 1.19 -11.54
N PHE A 128 -3.81 0.29 -12.27
CA PHE A 128 -2.35 0.18 -12.27
C PHE A 128 -1.70 0.77 -13.53
N GLY A 129 -2.48 0.97 -14.60
CA GLY A 129 -1.97 1.51 -15.87
C GLY A 129 -0.96 0.61 -16.58
N GLY A 130 -0.96 -0.69 -16.25
CA GLY A 130 0.02 -1.67 -16.71
C GLY A 130 0.06 -2.89 -15.80
N GLU A 131 1.14 -3.66 -15.90
CA GLU A 131 1.40 -4.76 -14.97
C GLU A 131 1.60 -4.27 -13.53
N ILE A 132 1.43 -5.16 -12.56
CA ILE A 132 1.91 -4.91 -11.19
C ILE A 132 3.37 -5.38 -11.15
N PRO A 133 4.34 -4.46 -11.03
CA PRO A 133 5.75 -4.79 -11.15
C PRO A 133 6.25 -5.63 -9.99
N LEU A 134 7.32 -6.39 -10.27
CA LEU A 134 8.09 -7.13 -9.28
C LEU A 134 9.30 -6.30 -8.83
N GLY A 135 9.36 -6.01 -7.53
CA GLY A 135 10.54 -5.44 -6.88
C GLY A 135 11.54 -6.53 -6.45
N PRO A 136 12.80 -6.14 -6.15
CA PRO A 136 13.87 -7.07 -5.86
C PRO A 136 13.66 -7.83 -4.54
N PHE A 137 14.36 -8.96 -4.40
CA PHE A 137 14.51 -9.61 -3.09
C PHE A 137 15.34 -8.73 -2.16
N ALA A 138 14.90 -8.60 -0.90
CA ALA A 138 15.65 -7.91 0.13
C ALA A 138 15.44 -8.60 1.49
N LEU A 139 16.46 -8.59 2.34
CA LEU A 139 16.36 -9.11 3.71
C LEU A 139 15.54 -8.13 4.58
N ILE A 140 14.62 -8.70 5.35
CA ILE A 140 13.78 -7.99 6.31
C ILE A 140 14.65 -7.32 7.37
N GLY A 141 14.29 -6.09 7.76
CA GLY A 141 15.00 -5.31 8.77
C GLY A 141 16.11 -4.40 8.24
N SER A 142 16.20 -4.22 6.92
CA SER A 142 17.10 -3.24 6.29
C SER A 142 16.33 -2.19 5.49
N ASP A 143 16.95 -1.06 5.20
CA ASP A 143 16.39 0.00 4.32
C ASP A 143 16.25 -0.43 2.85
N ALA A 144 16.76 -1.63 2.50
CA ALA A 144 16.74 -2.15 1.14
C ALA A 144 15.33 -2.43 0.62
N ILE A 145 14.37 -2.79 1.48
CA ILE A 145 12.98 -3.01 1.07
C ILE A 145 12.37 -1.67 0.60
N GLY A 146 12.49 -0.62 1.42
CA GLY A 146 12.04 0.73 1.06
C GLY A 146 12.67 1.24 -0.24
N LYS A 147 13.99 1.06 -0.41
CA LYS A 147 14.70 1.42 -1.64
C LYS A 147 14.17 0.65 -2.85
N GLY A 148 13.98 -0.66 -2.71
CA GLY A 148 13.44 -1.51 -3.77
C GLY A 148 12.03 -1.10 -4.19
N ILE A 149 11.16 -0.75 -3.24
CA ILE A 149 9.82 -0.21 -3.53
C ILE A 149 9.93 1.07 -4.36
N VAL A 150 10.71 2.04 -3.88
CA VAL A 150 10.87 3.34 -4.55
C VAL A 150 11.46 3.18 -5.95
N GLU A 151 12.51 2.39 -6.10
CA GLU A 151 13.18 2.16 -7.39
C GLU A 151 12.26 1.46 -8.40
N THR A 152 11.37 0.59 -7.92
CA THR A 152 10.41 -0.13 -8.78
C THR A 152 9.23 0.76 -9.18
N LEU A 153 8.71 1.56 -8.25
CA LEU A 153 7.51 2.37 -8.49
C LEU A 153 7.80 3.72 -9.14
N ARG A 154 9.01 4.27 -8.98
CA ARG A 154 9.35 5.59 -9.54
C ARG A 154 9.30 5.55 -11.06
N GLY A 155 8.38 6.35 -11.63
CA GLY A 155 8.14 6.38 -13.08
C GLY A 155 7.23 5.26 -13.58
N HIS A 156 6.75 4.38 -12.69
CA HIS A 156 5.71 3.41 -12.99
C HIS A 156 4.33 3.98 -12.63
N ARG A 157 3.30 3.65 -13.40
CA ARG A 157 1.91 4.07 -13.12
C ARG A 157 1.23 3.29 -11.98
N SER A 158 1.85 2.19 -11.56
CA SER A 158 1.23 1.25 -10.64
C SER A 158 1.38 1.81 -9.23
N PRO A 159 0.28 1.93 -8.45
CA PRO A 159 0.38 2.21 -7.02
C PRO A 159 0.82 0.99 -6.21
N ALA A 160 1.10 -0.16 -6.82
CA ALA A 160 1.43 -1.41 -6.15
C ALA A 160 2.72 -2.04 -6.69
N VAL A 161 3.48 -2.69 -5.81
CA VAL A 161 4.63 -3.54 -6.13
C VAL A 161 4.53 -4.83 -5.33
N ILE A 162 4.86 -5.95 -5.97
CA ILE A 162 5.10 -7.21 -5.26
C ILE A 162 6.61 -7.38 -5.09
N MET A 163 7.07 -7.62 -3.86
CA MET A 163 8.50 -7.77 -3.55
C MET A 163 8.87 -9.25 -3.59
N GLN A 164 9.86 -9.61 -4.41
CA GLN A 164 10.26 -11.01 -4.61
C GLN A 164 10.43 -11.77 -3.27
N ASN A 165 9.77 -12.93 -3.16
CA ASN A 165 9.74 -13.79 -1.98
C ASN A 165 9.26 -13.12 -0.66
N HIS A 166 8.58 -11.98 -0.72
CA HIS A 166 8.09 -11.29 0.46
C HIS A 166 6.56 -11.09 0.43
N GLY A 167 6.08 -9.99 -0.13
CA GLY A 167 4.68 -9.61 -0.06
C GLY A 167 4.39 -8.38 -0.92
N VAL A 168 3.27 -7.72 -0.63
CA VAL A 168 2.78 -6.56 -1.39
C VAL A 168 3.11 -5.28 -0.64
N PHE A 169 3.50 -4.24 -1.38
CA PHE A 169 3.49 -2.86 -0.91
C PHE A 169 2.67 -2.01 -1.86
N THR A 170 1.81 -1.16 -1.32
CA THR A 170 1.06 -0.18 -2.11
C THR A 170 1.20 1.21 -1.54
N ILE A 171 1.12 2.20 -2.43
CA ILE A 171 1.20 3.62 -2.12
C ILE A 171 -0.06 4.34 -2.60
N GLY A 172 -0.33 5.50 -2.02
CA GLY A 172 -1.43 6.35 -2.48
C GLY A 172 -1.30 7.77 -1.97
N LYS A 173 -2.10 8.67 -2.53
CA LYS A 173 -2.19 10.08 -2.08
C LYS A 173 -2.70 10.22 -0.65
N ASP A 174 -3.35 9.17 -0.14
CA ASP A 174 -3.85 9.05 1.22
C ASP A 174 -3.90 7.55 1.62
N PRO A 175 -4.03 7.21 2.91
CA PRO A 175 -4.08 5.83 3.38
C PRO A 175 -5.22 5.00 2.76
N LYS A 176 -6.36 5.63 2.45
CA LYS A 176 -7.52 4.93 1.89
C LYS A 176 -7.23 4.47 0.45
N SER A 177 -6.60 5.32 -0.35
CA SER A 177 -6.18 4.98 -1.72
C SER A 177 -5.10 3.89 -1.74
N ALA A 178 -4.17 3.89 -0.78
CA ALA A 178 -3.20 2.80 -0.64
C ALA A 178 -3.88 1.46 -0.26
N VAL A 179 -4.84 1.46 0.67
CA VAL A 179 -5.63 0.26 1.01
C VAL A 179 -6.43 -0.24 -0.19
N LYS A 180 -7.06 0.66 -0.95
CA LYS A 180 -7.76 0.31 -2.19
C LYS A 180 -6.83 -0.41 -3.17
N ALA A 181 -5.63 0.14 -3.40
CA ALA A 181 -4.64 -0.50 -4.28
C ALA A 181 -4.23 -1.89 -3.78
N ALA A 182 -4.11 -2.11 -2.47
CA ALA A 182 -3.81 -3.42 -1.89
C ALA A 182 -4.94 -4.43 -2.12
N VAL A 183 -6.19 -4.02 -1.92
CA VAL A 183 -7.38 -4.85 -2.21
C VAL A 183 -7.44 -5.23 -3.69
N MET A 184 -7.27 -4.25 -4.58
CA MET A 184 -7.27 -4.47 -6.02
C MET A 184 -6.13 -5.39 -6.45
N THR A 185 -4.94 -5.25 -5.86
CA THR A 185 -3.77 -6.09 -6.16
C THR A 185 -4.06 -7.56 -5.90
N GLU A 186 -4.64 -7.88 -4.75
CA GLU A 186 -5.00 -9.26 -4.41
C GLU A 186 -6.12 -9.82 -5.30
N ASP A 187 -7.13 -9.01 -5.61
CA ASP A 187 -8.26 -9.41 -6.46
C ASP A 187 -7.82 -9.74 -7.89
N VAL A 188 -7.00 -8.88 -8.50
CA VAL A 188 -6.48 -9.12 -9.85
C VAL A 188 -5.46 -10.24 -9.85
N ALA A 189 -4.57 -10.33 -8.85
CA ALA A 189 -3.62 -11.44 -8.72
C ALA A 189 -4.34 -12.80 -8.67
N ARG A 190 -5.45 -12.88 -7.91
CA ARG A 190 -6.30 -14.06 -7.82
C ARG A 190 -6.89 -14.41 -9.18
N THR A 191 -7.46 -13.43 -9.87
CA THR A 191 -8.08 -13.65 -11.17
C THR A 191 -7.06 -14.10 -12.21
N VAL A 192 -5.89 -13.45 -12.29
CA VAL A 192 -4.82 -13.85 -13.22
C VAL A 192 -4.31 -15.25 -12.88
N HIS A 193 -4.11 -15.56 -11.59
CA HIS A 193 -3.66 -16.88 -11.14
C HIS A 193 -4.64 -18.00 -11.57
N ILE A 194 -5.94 -17.79 -11.35
CA ILE A 194 -6.97 -18.76 -11.75
C ILE A 194 -7.03 -18.86 -13.28
N SER A 195 -6.93 -17.75 -14.00
CA SER A 195 -6.98 -17.76 -15.47
C SER A 195 -5.87 -18.60 -16.10
N ARG A 196 -4.66 -18.61 -15.50
CA ARG A 196 -3.53 -19.44 -15.96
C ARG A 196 -3.80 -20.95 -15.91
N GLN A 197 -4.78 -21.39 -15.11
CA GLN A 197 -5.21 -22.80 -15.10
C GLN A 197 -5.92 -23.20 -16.40
N LEU A 198 -6.39 -22.22 -17.19
CA LEU A 198 -7.09 -22.42 -18.46
C LEU A 198 -6.20 -22.19 -19.69
N GLY A 199 -4.92 -21.85 -19.49
CA GLY A 199 -3.97 -21.50 -20.54
C GLY A 199 -3.34 -20.12 -20.32
N GLU A 200 -2.51 -19.66 -21.26
CA GLU A 200 -1.87 -18.34 -21.14
C GLU A 200 -2.91 -17.22 -21.37
N PRO A 201 -3.08 -16.28 -20.42
CA PRO A 201 -3.99 -15.16 -20.58
C PRO A 201 -3.55 -14.23 -21.72
N VAL A 202 -4.52 -13.66 -22.44
CA VAL A 202 -4.24 -12.70 -23.53
C VAL A 202 -4.02 -11.30 -22.93
N PRO A 203 -2.84 -10.67 -23.12
CA PRO A 203 -2.59 -9.33 -22.62
C PRO A 203 -3.40 -8.28 -23.39
N ILE A 204 -3.76 -7.20 -22.69
CA ILE A 204 -4.39 -6.04 -23.32
C ILE A 204 -3.32 -5.27 -24.13
N PRO A 205 -3.59 -4.87 -25.38
CA PRO A 205 -2.68 -4.02 -26.14
C PRO A 205 -2.34 -2.73 -25.37
N GLN A 206 -1.08 -2.30 -25.38
CA GLN A 206 -0.62 -1.17 -24.56
C GLN A 206 -1.40 0.13 -24.83
N ALA A 207 -1.80 0.39 -26.08
CA ALA A 207 -2.60 1.57 -26.42
C ALA A 207 -3.98 1.57 -25.73
N ASP A 208 -4.58 0.39 -25.56
CA ASP A 208 -5.86 0.25 -24.85
C ASP A 208 -5.65 0.37 -23.34
N VAL A 209 -4.54 -0.15 -22.79
CA VAL A 209 -4.16 0.07 -21.39
C VAL A 209 -4.01 1.56 -21.10
N ASP A 210 -3.31 2.30 -21.97
CA ASP A 210 -3.12 3.75 -21.85
C ASP A 210 -4.46 4.49 -21.87
N SER A 211 -5.36 4.12 -22.78
CA SER A 211 -6.69 4.74 -22.88
C SER A 211 -7.58 4.44 -21.67
N LEU A 212 -7.54 3.22 -21.13
CA LEU A 212 -8.31 2.82 -19.96
C LEU A 212 -7.83 3.56 -18.72
N TYR A 213 -6.51 3.60 -18.51
CA TYR A 213 -5.90 4.34 -17.41
C TYR A 213 -6.29 5.83 -17.44
N ASP A 214 -6.14 6.50 -18.59
CA ASP A 214 -6.48 7.92 -18.74
C ASP A 214 -7.96 8.19 -18.40
N ARG A 215 -8.87 7.37 -18.94
CA ARG A 215 -10.31 7.46 -18.64
C ARG A 215 -10.57 7.29 -17.14
N TYR A 216 -9.91 6.33 -16.49
CA TYR A 216 -10.13 6.07 -15.07
C TYR A 216 -9.65 7.24 -14.19
N GLN A 217 -8.49 7.82 -14.51
CA GLN A 217 -7.94 8.94 -13.74
C GLN A 217 -8.71 10.25 -13.94
N ASN A 218 -9.27 10.49 -15.13
CA ASN A 218 -9.78 11.81 -15.53
C ASN A 218 -11.29 11.91 -15.75
N VAL A 219 -11.98 10.78 -15.99
CA VAL A 219 -13.41 10.76 -16.39
C VAL A 219 -14.28 9.93 -15.43
N TYR A 220 -13.71 8.88 -14.84
CA TYR A 220 -14.47 7.95 -14.02
C TYR A 220 -14.74 8.46 -12.60
N GLY A 221 -15.95 8.22 -12.10
CA GLY A 221 -16.42 8.64 -10.77
C GLY A 221 -17.50 9.73 -10.86
N GLN A 222 -18.26 9.90 -9.77
CA GLN A 222 -19.18 11.03 -9.64
C GLN A 222 -18.47 12.12 -8.86
N ALA A 223 -18.39 13.34 -9.42
CA ALA A 223 -18.01 14.51 -8.62
C ALA A 223 -18.98 14.62 -7.44
N PRO A 224 -18.51 14.86 -6.20
CA PRO A 224 -19.41 15.14 -5.10
C PRO A 224 -20.34 16.27 -5.51
N LYS A 225 -21.66 16.08 -5.35
CA LYS A 225 -22.58 17.21 -5.47
C LYS A 225 -22.19 18.22 -4.41
N GLU A 226 -21.79 19.42 -4.81
CA GLU A 226 -21.64 20.55 -3.91
C GLU A 226 -22.94 20.67 -3.09
N GLN A 227 -22.82 20.56 -1.76
CA GLN A 227 -23.86 20.94 -0.80
C GLN A 227 -23.40 22.17 -0.06
#